data_AF-C6SIC3-F1
#
_entry.id   AF-C6SIC3-F1
#
_cell.length_a   1.000
_cell.length_b   1.000
_cell.length_c   1.000
_cell.angle_alpha   90.00
_cell.angle_beta   90.00
_cell.angle_gamma   90.00
#
_symmetry.space_group_name_H-M   'P 1'
#
loop_
_entity.id
_entity.type
_entity.pdbx_description
1 polymer ?
#
loop_
_entity_poly.entity_id
_entity_poly.type
_entity_poly.pdbx_seq_one_letter_code
_entity_poly.pdbx_strand_id
1 'polypeptide(L)'
;MPDHLHTIWRLPDNDSAYSERWRQIKRHSKYLIGGNLRLWQKRFWEHTIRDEADFACHFDYLHFNPVKHGYVGQISDWRFSTFHRYVKQGIYPHNWGGGNADFSIEYD
;
A
#
# COMPACT_ATOMS: atom_id res chain seq x y z
N MET A 1 -5.21 -2.35 4.73
CA MET A 1 -6.59 -2.89 4.85
C MET A 1 -6.66 -3.79 6.06
N PRO A 2 -7.86 -4.25 6.46
CA PRO A 2 -8.03 -5.02 7.69
C PRO A 2 -7.18 -6.31 7.74
N ASP A 3 -6.91 -6.94 6.60
CA ASP A 3 -6.26 -8.24 6.48
C ASP A 3 -4.94 -8.23 5.69
N HIS A 4 -4.66 -7.18 4.89
CA HIS A 4 -3.43 -7.03 4.13
C HIS A 4 -3.01 -5.56 3.96
N LEU A 5 -1.82 -5.34 3.42
CA LEU A 5 -1.30 -4.00 3.14
C LEU A 5 -0.48 -3.99 1.84
N HIS A 6 -0.48 -2.84 1.15
CA HIS A 6 0.42 -2.53 0.05
C HIS A 6 1.31 -1.35 0.45
N THR A 7 2.56 -1.34 -0.02
CA THR A 7 3.53 -0.27 0.23
C THR A 7 4.53 -0.18 -0.91
N ILE A 8 5.02 1.02 -1.20
CA ILE A 8 6.09 1.28 -2.18
C ILE A 8 7.26 1.90 -1.43
N TRP A 9 8.44 1.29 -1.54
CA TRP A 9 9.66 1.79 -0.91
C TRP A 9 10.71 2.10 -1.98
N ARG A 10 11.38 3.24 -1.82
CA ARG A 10 12.69 3.48 -2.43
C ARG A 10 13.75 3.23 -1.37
N LEU A 11 14.67 2.31 -1.64
CA LEU A 11 15.79 2.04 -0.76
C LEU A 11 16.96 3.00 -1.05
N PRO A 12 17.90 3.15 -0.11
CA PRO A 12 19.16 3.84 -0.38
C PRO A 12 19.90 3.26 -1.59
N ASP A 13 20.72 4.08 -2.23
CA ASP A 13 21.52 3.63 -3.37
C ASP A 13 22.41 2.43 -2.97
N ASN A 14 22.46 1.42 -3.84
CA ASN A 14 23.15 0.15 -3.62
C ASN A 14 22.60 -0.72 -2.46
N ASP A 15 21.40 -0.46 -1.96
CA ASP A 15 20.72 -1.29 -0.97
C ASP A 15 19.54 -2.05 -1.57
N SER A 16 19.59 -3.38 -1.51
CA SER A 16 18.52 -4.29 -1.97
C SER A 16 17.92 -5.12 -0.84
N ALA A 17 18.20 -4.78 0.43
CA ALA A 17 17.80 -5.57 1.59
C ALA A 17 16.34 -5.31 2.03
N TYR A 18 15.38 -5.26 1.09
CA TYR A 18 13.95 -5.13 1.42
C TYR A 18 13.41 -6.37 2.17
N SER A 19 13.91 -7.57 1.84
CA SER A 19 13.53 -8.82 2.51
C SER A 19 13.86 -8.81 4.01
N GLU A 20 15.02 -8.26 4.37
CA GLU A 20 15.43 -8.16 5.78
C GLU A 20 14.56 -7.17 6.56
N ARG A 21 14.29 -6.01 5.97
CA ARG A 21 13.39 -5.02 6.55
C ARG A 21 12.00 -5.58 6.79
N TRP A 22 11.45 -6.31 5.81
CA TRP A 22 10.16 -6.99 5.96
C TRP A 22 10.17 -8.07 7.03
N ARG A 23 11.26 -8.84 7.14
CA ARG A 23 11.44 -9.82 8.23
C ARG A 23 11.33 -9.14 9.59
N GLN A 24 12.01 -8.01 9.77
CA GLN A 24 12.01 -7.27 11.04
C GLN A 24 10.64 -6.65 11.35
N ILE A 25 9.97 -6.04 10.37
CA ILE A 25 8.62 -5.47 10.54
C ILE A 25 7.63 -6.56 10.97
N LYS A 26 7.63 -7.71 10.27
CA LYS A 26 6.74 -8.83 10.59
C LYS A 26 7.01 -9.41 11.98
N ARG A 27 8.28 -9.53 12.35
CA ARG A 27 8.69 -9.98 13.69
C ARG A 27 8.23 -9.02 14.79
N HIS A 28 8.48 -7.73 14.61
CA HIS A 28 8.20 -6.72 15.62
C HIS A 28 6.69 -6.53 15.82
N SER A 29 5.92 -6.43 14.74
CA SER A 29 4.45 -6.36 14.82
C SER A 29 3.83 -7.60 15.51
N LYS A 30 4.32 -8.80 15.20
CA LYS A 30 3.89 -10.03 15.88
C LYS A 30 4.18 -9.98 17.38
N TYR A 31 5.34 -9.44 17.78
CA TYR A 31 5.69 -9.27 19.18
C TYR A 31 4.73 -8.33 19.91
N LEU A 32 4.41 -7.17 19.30
CA LEU A 32 3.52 -6.16 19.89
C LEU A 32 2.07 -6.65 20.06
N ILE A 33 1.57 -7.49 19.15
CA ILE A 33 0.16 -7.94 19.15
C ILE A 33 -0.09 -9.15 20.07
N GLY A 34 0.97 -9.75 20.63
CA GLY A 34 0.86 -10.96 21.47
C GLY A 34 1.09 -12.22 20.65
N GLY A 35 2.32 -12.73 20.71
CA GLY A 35 2.98 -13.62 19.74
C GLY A 35 2.41 -15.02 19.49
N ASN A 36 1.24 -15.36 20.03
CA ASN A 36 0.60 -16.67 19.84
C ASN A 36 -0.28 -16.75 18.58
N LEU A 37 -0.49 -15.64 17.87
CA LEU A 37 -1.27 -15.60 16.63
C LEU A 37 -0.39 -15.74 15.38
N ARG A 38 -0.88 -16.46 14.37
CA ARG A 38 -0.33 -16.46 13.00
C ARG A 38 -0.80 -15.18 12.29
N LEU A 39 -0.17 -14.06 12.61
CA LEU A 39 -0.53 -12.74 12.06
C LEU A 39 -0.21 -12.57 10.57
N TRP A 40 0.97 -13.03 10.14
CA TRP A 40 1.45 -12.81 8.78
C TRP A 40 1.44 -14.08 7.93
N GLN A 41 1.02 -13.95 6.67
CA GLN A 41 1.33 -14.94 5.65
C GLN A 41 2.85 -15.08 5.45
N LYS A 42 3.28 -16.28 5.03
CA LYS A 42 4.68 -16.56 4.69
C LYS A 42 5.06 -15.79 3.42
N ARG A 43 6.29 -15.26 3.37
CA ARG A 43 6.80 -14.43 2.26
C ARG A 43 5.89 -13.21 1.99
N PHE A 44 6.14 -12.50 0.92
CA PHE A 44 5.35 -11.37 0.42
C PHE A 44 5.46 -11.39 -1.10
N TRP A 45 4.62 -10.61 -1.77
CA TRP A 45 4.74 -10.34 -3.20
C TRP A 45 5.58 -9.08 -3.39
N GLU A 46 6.44 -9.09 -4.39
CA GLU A 46 7.31 -7.98 -4.75
C GLU A 46 7.27 -7.71 -6.25
N HIS A 47 7.28 -6.42 -6.59
CA HIS A 47 7.46 -5.92 -7.95
C HIS A 47 8.46 -4.78 -7.92
N THR A 48 9.43 -4.84 -8.83
CA THR A 48 10.42 -3.77 -8.99
C THR A 48 9.88 -2.77 -9.99
N ILE A 49 9.55 -1.57 -9.51
CA ILE A 49 9.08 -0.47 -10.34
C ILE A 49 10.21 -0.03 -11.29
N ARG A 50 9.95 -0.03 -12.59
CA ARG A 50 10.99 0.15 -13.62
C ARG A 50 11.07 1.55 -14.20
N ASP A 51 9.97 2.28 -14.17
CA ASP A 51 9.86 3.61 -14.76
C ASP A 51 8.75 4.43 -14.08
N GLU A 52 8.58 5.67 -14.53
CA GLU A 52 7.62 6.62 -13.97
C GLU A 52 6.16 6.23 -14.23
N ALA A 53 5.86 5.60 -15.36
CA ALA A 53 4.50 5.16 -15.67
C ALA A 53 4.10 3.99 -14.76
N ASP A 54 5.00 3.02 -14.60
CA ASP A 54 4.85 1.91 -13.66
C ASP A 54 4.70 2.39 -12.21
N PHE A 55 5.48 3.42 -11.82
CA PHE A 55 5.34 4.06 -10.53
C PHE A 55 3.95 4.68 -10.35
N ALA A 56 3.48 5.49 -11.32
CA ALA A 56 2.20 6.16 -11.25
C ALA A 56 1.05 5.15 -11.12
N CYS A 57 1.05 4.10 -11.94
CA CYS A 57 0.06 3.03 -11.88
C CYS A 57 0.01 2.36 -10.50
N HIS A 58 1.17 1.96 -9.95
CA HIS A 58 1.23 1.29 -8.65
C HIS A 58 0.88 2.23 -7.48
N PHE A 59 1.27 3.50 -7.60
CA PHE A 59 1.01 4.52 -6.58
C PHE A 59 -0.48 4.82 -6.48
N ASP A 60 -1.17 4.96 -7.62
CA ASP A 60 -2.62 5.10 -7.70
C ASP A 60 -3.32 3.82 -7.21
N TYR A 61 -2.89 2.66 -7.70
CA TYR A 61 -3.45 1.38 -7.29
C TYR A 61 -3.45 1.18 -5.77
N LEU A 62 -2.30 1.43 -5.12
CA LEU A 62 -2.15 1.30 -3.67
C LEU A 62 -3.14 2.17 -2.91
N HIS A 63 -3.29 3.43 -3.33
CA HIS A 63 -4.20 4.36 -2.66
C HIS A 63 -5.66 4.04 -2.99
N PHE A 64 -5.99 3.59 -4.20
CA PHE A 64 -7.36 3.22 -4.57
C PHE A 64 -7.82 1.90 -3.93
N ASN A 65 -6.89 1.07 -3.48
CA ASN A 65 -7.18 -0.29 -3.02
C ASN A 65 -8.30 -0.43 -1.96
N PRO A 66 -8.42 0.46 -0.94
CA PRO A 66 -9.53 0.41 0.00
C PRO A 66 -10.91 0.59 -0.65
N VAL A 67 -11.00 1.35 -1.74
CA VAL A 67 -12.22 1.56 -2.53
C VAL A 67 -12.48 0.34 -3.43
N LYS A 68 -11.44 -0.17 -4.10
CA LYS A 68 -11.50 -1.43 -4.88
C LYS A 68 -12.05 -2.59 -4.05
N HIS A 69 -11.66 -2.69 -2.78
CA HIS A 69 -12.13 -3.74 -1.86
C HIS A 69 -13.45 -3.40 -1.14
N GLY A 70 -14.08 -2.26 -1.45
CA GLY A 70 -15.41 -1.89 -0.92
C GLY A 70 -15.41 -1.46 0.55
N TYR A 71 -14.25 -1.16 1.15
CA TYR A 71 -14.20 -0.72 2.55
C TYR A 71 -14.71 0.71 2.73
N VAL A 72 -14.59 1.55 1.70
CA VAL A 72 -15.09 2.93 1.65
C VAL A 72 -15.57 3.27 0.24
N GLY A 73 -16.54 4.17 0.12
CA GLY A 73 -16.99 4.68 -1.20
C GLY A 73 -16.06 5.75 -1.79
N GLN A 74 -15.22 6.35 -0.95
CA GLN A 74 -14.28 7.41 -1.31
C GLN A 74 -12.98 7.20 -0.52
N ILE A 75 -11.83 7.28 -1.19
CA ILE A 75 -10.54 7.08 -0.52
C ILE A 75 -10.24 8.10 0.60
N SER A 76 -10.81 9.31 0.55
CA SER A 76 -10.68 10.29 1.64
C SER A 76 -11.29 9.80 2.96
N ASP A 77 -12.19 8.81 2.93
CA ASP A 77 -12.77 8.26 4.14
C ASP A 77 -11.86 7.20 4.79
N TRP A 78 -10.88 6.68 4.05
CA TRP A 78 -9.92 5.70 4.56
C TRP A 78 -8.77 6.40 5.30
N ARG A 79 -8.80 6.35 6.63
CA ARG A 79 -7.81 7.02 7.49
C ARG A 79 -6.43 6.36 7.48
N PHE A 80 -6.35 5.09 7.11
CA PHE A 80 -5.14 4.27 7.28
C PHE A 80 -4.32 4.17 5.99
N SER A 81 -3.94 5.32 5.43
CA SER A 81 -3.06 5.41 4.26
C SER A 81 -2.30 6.74 4.22
N THR A 82 -1.29 6.81 3.35
CA THR A 82 -0.57 8.05 3.05
C THR A 82 -1.33 9.00 2.12
N PHE A 83 -2.53 8.65 1.65
CA PHE A 83 -3.34 9.48 0.74
C PHE A 83 -3.48 10.91 1.26
N HIS A 84 -3.84 11.06 2.54
CA HIS A 84 -4.01 12.36 3.22
C HIS A 84 -2.77 13.25 3.18
N ARG A 85 -1.58 12.66 3.23
CA ARG A 85 -0.31 13.39 3.09
C ARG A 85 -0.18 13.94 1.67
N TYR A 86 -0.52 13.12 0.67
CA TYR A 86 -0.39 13.49 -0.74
C TYR A 86 -1.48 14.46 -1.21
N VAL A 87 -2.65 14.46 -0.58
CA VAL A 87 -3.65 15.54 -0.75
C VAL A 87 -3.08 16.88 -0.25
N LYS A 88 -2.47 16.91 0.94
CA LYS A 88 -1.85 18.13 1.48
C LYS A 88 -0.68 18.66 0.64
N GLN A 89 0.00 17.77 -0.08
CA GLN A 89 1.10 18.12 -0.98
C GLN A 89 0.62 18.50 -2.40
N GLY A 90 -0.69 18.45 -2.65
CA GLY A 90 -1.26 18.79 -3.97
C GLY A 90 -1.06 17.71 -5.04
N ILE A 91 -0.63 16.50 -4.66
CA ILE A 91 -0.46 15.37 -5.61
C ILE A 91 -1.82 14.78 -5.98
N TYR A 92 -2.70 14.58 -5.00
CA TYR A 92 -4.08 14.15 -5.24
C TYR A 92 -5.07 15.27 -4.93
N PRO A 93 -6.12 15.44 -5.74
CA PRO A 93 -7.29 16.17 -5.29
C PRO A 93 -8.00 15.40 -4.16
N HIS A 94 -8.60 16.11 -3.20
CA HIS A 94 -9.27 15.50 -2.06
C HIS A 94 -10.40 14.53 -2.47
N ASN A 95 -11.07 14.81 -3.59
CA ASN A 95 -12.14 13.99 -4.15
C ASN A 95 -11.65 12.94 -5.17
N TRP A 96 -10.34 12.74 -5.34
CA TRP A 96 -9.81 11.64 -6.16
C TRP A 96 -10.24 10.28 -5.61
N GLY A 97 -10.36 9.25 -6.46
CA GLY A 97 -10.51 7.88 -6.01
C GLY A 97 -11.83 7.56 -5.33
N GLY A 98 -12.95 8.01 -5.89
CA GLY A 98 -14.27 7.47 -5.56
C GLY A 98 -15.33 7.81 -6.61
N GLY A 99 -16.54 7.30 -6.39
CA GLY A 99 -17.53 7.10 -7.46
C GLY A 99 -17.18 5.90 -8.36
N ASN A 100 -18.06 5.55 -9.31
CA ASN A 100 -17.92 4.45 -10.29
C ASN A 100 -16.78 4.68 -11.31
N ALA A 101 -15.63 5.18 -10.86
CA ALA A 101 -14.43 5.22 -11.67
C ALA A 101 -13.95 3.78 -11.84
N ASP A 102 -14.12 3.27 -13.05
CA ASP A 102 -13.68 1.94 -13.46
C ASP A 102 -12.15 1.94 -13.57
N PHE A 103 -11.49 1.81 -12.41
CA PHE A 103 -10.07 1.53 -12.34
C PHE A 103 -9.90 0.02 -12.52
N SER A 104 -10.14 -0.45 -13.75
CA SER A 104 -9.80 -1.79 -14.21
C SER A 104 -8.28 -1.91 -14.34
N ILE A 105 -7.60 -1.79 -13.19
CA ILE A 105 -6.19 -2.11 -13.08
C ILE A 105 -6.12 -3.60 -12.76
N GLU A 106 -6.00 -4.41 -13.80
CA GLU A 106 -5.67 -5.83 -13.72
C GLU A 106 -4.26 -5.99 -13.14
N TYR A 107 -4.18 -6.19 -11.83
CA TYR A 107 -3.03 -6.80 -11.17
C TYR A 107 -3.55 -8.02 -10.41
N ASP A 108 -3.22 -9.20 -10.94
CA ASP A 108 -3.26 -10.50 -10.26
C ASP A 108 -1.84 -10.92 -9.84
#